data_AF-A0A3B1D707-F1
#
_entry.id   AF-A0A3B1D707-F1
#
_cell.length_a   1.000
_cell.length_b   1.000
_cell.length_c   1.000
_cell.angle_alpha   90.00
_cell.angle_beta   90.00
_cell.angle_gamma   90.00
#
_symmetry.space_group_name_H-M   'P 1'
#
loop_
_entity.id
_entity.type
_entity.pdbx_description
1 polymer ?
#
loop_
_entity_poly.entity_id
_entity_poly.type
_entity_poly.pdbx_seq_one_letter_code
_entity_poly.pdbx_strand_id
1 'polypeptide(L)'
;MKTSNSGRPFMARTRCVLIVLLIAIIYSYGWRVTKIDLRELAQDFHLVKPLVKELLHPDLVTLNVETTTVEAPFQLGDLLPLHKKKSPPPDASTAQIILSMPKGAIGDSLTVLGRDLPPEKPGQLYWVNSIEQEFPLGDFLTDANGSFSMEIEVPQTARGEKQIVRAVLTWKTGGWQASTTLKLTAEKMLETLFLALMATTMAVLFAVPLSFLGARNLMTRHWPGTVVYYCVRTGFNLLRSIEPLIMAILFAVWVGIGPFAGMLALGVHSIATLGKLFSEQIESVDKGPLEAMTATGATSIQVAMYGVVPQIIPQFLALTFYRWDINVRMSTIIGFVGGGGIGFLLQQWINLLKYNQAGTALLAIALIVILLDIASAKIRAGILR
;
A
#
# COMPACT_ATOMS: atom_id res chain seq x y z
N MET A 1 67.21 -34.83 2.15
CA MET A 1 67.86 -33.94 1.17
C MET A 1 66.78 -33.01 0.62
N LYS A 2 66.90 -31.71 0.91
CA LYS A 2 65.96 -30.62 0.59
C LYS A 2 66.26 -30.12 -0.84
N THR A 3 65.25 -29.94 -1.69
CA THR A 3 65.25 -28.86 -2.71
C THR A 3 63.83 -28.34 -2.90
N SER A 4 63.63 -27.13 -2.38
CA SER A 4 62.44 -26.29 -2.44
C SER A 4 62.27 -25.70 -3.84
N ASN A 5 61.05 -25.73 -4.37
CA ASN A 5 60.67 -25.06 -5.63
C ASN A 5 59.80 -23.84 -5.27
N SER A 6 60.40 -22.64 -5.23
CA SER A 6 59.78 -21.39 -4.73
C SER A 6 59.62 -20.29 -5.78
N GLY A 7 59.30 -20.64 -7.04
CA GLY A 7 59.24 -19.69 -8.16
C GLY A 7 57.90 -19.02 -8.50
N ARG A 8 56.89 -18.98 -7.61
CA ARG A 8 55.53 -18.45 -7.92
C ARG A 8 54.96 -17.25 -7.13
N PRO A 9 55.69 -16.49 -6.28
CA PRO A 9 55.05 -15.40 -5.52
C PRO A 9 54.91 -14.06 -6.28
N PHE A 10 55.78 -13.74 -7.26
CA PHE A 10 55.81 -12.39 -7.86
C PHE A 10 54.68 -12.15 -8.86
N MET A 11 54.44 -13.08 -9.80
CA MET A 11 53.47 -12.91 -10.88
C MET A 11 52.00 -12.89 -10.40
N ALA A 12 51.71 -13.62 -9.31
CA ALA A 12 50.40 -13.59 -8.65
C ALA A 12 50.14 -12.25 -7.94
N ARG A 13 51.18 -11.65 -7.34
CA ARG A 13 51.12 -10.34 -6.69
C ARG A 13 50.85 -9.21 -7.69
N THR A 14 51.52 -9.22 -8.84
CA THR A 14 51.34 -8.22 -9.90
C THR A 14 49.93 -8.28 -10.51
N ARG A 15 49.40 -9.49 -10.74
CA ARG A 15 48.01 -9.67 -11.22
C ARG A 15 46.97 -9.14 -10.22
N CYS A 16 47.20 -9.38 -8.92
CA CYS A 16 46.32 -8.86 -7.87
C CYS A 16 46.31 -7.32 -7.86
N VAL A 17 47.49 -6.68 -7.96
CA VAL A 17 47.62 -5.22 -8.03
C VAL A 17 46.91 -4.63 -9.25
N LEU A 18 47.05 -5.26 -10.42
CA LEU A 18 46.37 -4.81 -11.65
C LEU A 18 44.84 -4.93 -11.55
N ILE A 19 44.32 -6.00 -10.95
CA ILE A 19 42.87 -6.16 -10.72
C ILE A 19 42.37 -5.10 -9.75
N VAL A 20 43.09 -4.82 -8.65
CA VAL A 20 42.71 -3.77 -7.69
C VAL A 20 42.72 -2.39 -8.34
N LEU A 21 43.72 -2.08 -9.17
CA LEU A 21 43.75 -0.82 -9.93
C LEU A 21 42.60 -0.71 -10.93
N LEU A 22 42.28 -1.79 -11.66
CA LEU A 22 41.13 -1.82 -12.56
C LEU A 22 39.82 -1.57 -11.80
N ILE A 23 39.62 -2.24 -10.67
CA ILE A 23 38.46 -2.03 -9.79
C ILE A 23 38.42 -0.58 -9.31
N ALA A 24 39.55 -0.03 -8.86
CA ALA A 24 39.63 1.35 -8.39
C ALA A 24 39.29 2.35 -9.51
N ILE A 25 39.74 2.11 -10.74
CA ILE A 25 39.39 2.93 -11.92
C ILE A 25 37.88 2.81 -12.20
N ILE A 26 37.32 1.61 -12.20
CA ILE A 26 35.88 1.39 -12.42
C ILE A 26 35.05 2.08 -11.33
N TYR A 27 35.44 1.97 -10.06
CA TYR A 27 34.76 2.64 -8.96
C TYR A 27 34.91 4.16 -9.01
N SER A 28 36.10 4.67 -9.36
CA SER A 28 36.34 6.10 -9.52
C SER A 28 35.54 6.68 -10.68
N TYR A 29 35.51 5.99 -11.82
CA TYR A 29 34.67 6.34 -12.95
C TYR A 29 33.19 6.28 -12.58
N GLY A 30 32.78 5.21 -11.90
CA GLY A 30 31.44 5.05 -11.33
C GLY A 30 31.06 6.25 -10.46
N TRP A 31 31.90 6.61 -9.50
CA TRP A 31 31.69 7.75 -8.59
C TRP A 31 31.48 9.07 -9.33
N ARG A 32 32.24 9.29 -10.40
CA ARG A 32 32.13 10.48 -11.23
C ARG A 32 30.86 10.48 -12.08
N VAL A 33 30.51 9.34 -12.68
CA VAL A 33 29.29 9.20 -13.49
C VAL A 33 28.03 9.33 -12.63
N THR A 34 28.05 8.76 -11.42
CA THR A 34 26.93 8.87 -10.47
C THR A 34 26.91 10.17 -9.69
N LYS A 35 27.91 11.05 -9.86
CA LYS A 35 28.01 12.37 -9.21
C LYS A 35 27.79 12.31 -7.69
N ILE A 36 28.45 11.37 -7.01
CA ILE A 36 28.27 11.22 -5.55
C ILE A 36 28.94 12.39 -4.83
N ASP A 37 28.12 13.24 -4.20
CA ASP A 37 28.56 14.31 -3.32
C ASP A 37 28.09 14.05 -1.88
N LEU A 38 29.04 13.79 -0.98
CA LEU A 38 28.76 13.56 0.44
C LEU A 38 28.47 14.85 1.22
N ARG A 39 28.80 16.02 0.66
CA ARG A 39 28.59 17.32 1.29
C ARG A 39 27.13 17.76 1.20
N GLU A 40 26.52 17.59 0.03
CA GLU A 40 25.09 17.87 -0.18
C GLU A 40 24.22 17.05 0.79
N LEU A 41 24.56 15.77 1.01
CA LEU A 41 23.87 14.90 1.98
C LEU A 41 23.79 15.51 3.39
N ALA A 42 24.89 16.11 3.86
CA ALA A 42 24.95 16.70 5.19
C ALA A 42 24.28 18.08 5.25
N GLN A 43 24.37 18.87 4.18
CA GLN A 43 23.80 20.21 4.11
C GLN A 43 22.27 20.17 4.00
N ASP A 44 21.72 19.32 3.14
CA ASP A 44 20.28 19.29 2.81
C ASP A 44 19.45 18.44 3.77
N PHE A 45 20.08 17.80 4.77
CA PHE A 45 19.39 16.97 5.76
C PHE A 45 18.30 17.73 6.54
N HIS A 46 18.44 19.05 6.67
CA HIS A 46 17.43 19.90 7.32
C HIS A 46 16.07 19.90 6.60
N LEU A 47 16.05 19.68 5.28
CA LEU A 47 14.82 19.59 4.48
C LEU A 47 14.04 18.30 4.76
N VAL A 48 14.75 17.22 5.12
CA VAL A 48 14.19 15.89 5.38
C VAL A 48 13.71 15.74 6.82
N LYS A 49 14.28 16.51 7.75
CA LYS A 49 13.94 16.45 9.18
C LYS A 49 12.43 16.61 9.49
N PRO A 50 11.69 17.58 8.95
CA PRO A 50 10.24 17.69 9.23
C PRO A 50 9.46 16.50 8.65
N LEU A 51 9.83 16.06 7.45
CA LEU A 51 9.23 14.90 6.78
C LEU A 51 9.36 13.62 7.61
N VAL A 52 10.59 13.32 8.06
CA VAL A 52 10.87 12.14 8.90
C VAL A 52 10.16 12.24 10.23
N LYS A 53 10.09 13.45 10.81
CA LYS A 53 9.35 13.67 12.07
C LYS A 53 7.87 13.31 11.89
N GLU A 54 7.20 13.79 10.86
CA GLU A 54 5.79 13.47 10.60
C GLU A 54 5.58 11.97 10.30
N LEU A 55 6.48 11.36 9.52
CA LEU A 55 6.44 9.92 9.25
C LEU A 55 6.53 9.05 10.51
N LEU A 56 7.24 9.53 11.54
CA LEU A 56 7.42 8.87 12.83
C LEU A 56 6.27 9.12 13.82
N HIS A 57 5.31 9.99 13.51
CA HIS A 57 4.11 10.23 14.32
C HIS A 57 2.86 9.69 13.60
N PRO A 58 2.67 8.35 13.57
CA PRO A 58 1.57 7.75 12.85
C PRO A 58 0.22 8.15 13.46
N ASP A 59 -0.74 8.43 12.59
CA ASP A 59 -2.14 8.70 12.93
C ASP A 59 -2.85 7.37 13.27
N LEU A 60 -2.70 6.90 14.52
CA LEU A 60 -3.25 5.62 14.99
C LEU A 60 -4.59 5.78 15.72
N VAL A 61 -4.74 6.84 16.51
CA VAL A 61 -5.88 7.00 17.43
C VAL A 61 -6.37 8.44 17.39
N THR A 62 -7.68 8.61 17.21
CA THR A 62 -8.36 9.89 17.25
C THR A 62 -9.38 9.91 18.39
N LEU A 63 -9.57 11.07 19.00
CA LEU A 63 -10.68 11.29 19.95
C LEU A 63 -11.99 11.37 19.17
N ASN A 64 -13.07 10.81 19.70
CA ASN A 64 -14.37 10.92 19.07
C ASN A 64 -14.80 12.39 19.05
N VAL A 65 -15.40 12.81 17.95
CA VAL A 65 -15.85 14.19 17.77
C VAL A 65 -17.31 14.12 17.37
N GLU A 66 -18.18 14.57 18.25
CA GLU A 66 -19.57 14.80 17.90
C GLU A 66 -19.69 16.16 17.25
N THR A 67 -20.41 16.19 16.13
CA THR A 67 -20.72 17.41 15.41
C THR A 67 -22.22 17.56 15.35
N THR A 68 -22.74 18.68 15.84
CA THR A 68 -24.14 19.07 15.66
C THR A 68 -24.18 20.26 14.73
N THR A 69 -24.86 20.07 13.61
CA THR A 69 -25.08 21.12 12.61
C THR A 69 -26.53 21.55 12.66
N VAL A 70 -26.75 22.86 12.80
CA VAL A 70 -28.07 23.47 12.77
C VAL A 70 -28.08 24.58 11.73
N GLU A 71 -29.18 24.69 10.98
CA GLU A 71 -29.29 25.59 9.83
C GLU A 71 -30.53 26.47 9.94
N ALA A 72 -30.39 27.74 9.54
CA ALA A 72 -31.48 28.68 9.40
C ALA A 72 -31.45 29.33 8.00
N PRO A 73 -32.54 29.29 7.21
CA PRO A 73 -32.59 29.92 5.91
C PRO A 73 -32.65 31.45 6.05
N PHE A 74 -31.92 32.16 5.18
CA PHE A 74 -31.93 33.62 5.06
C PHE A 74 -32.18 34.02 3.60
N GLN A 75 -33.05 35.01 3.39
CA GLN A 75 -33.42 35.51 2.06
C GLN A 75 -32.78 36.86 1.77
N LEU A 76 -32.05 36.95 0.66
CA LEU A 76 -31.42 38.20 0.22
C LEU A 76 -32.36 38.97 -0.71
N GLY A 77 -32.81 40.17 -0.29
CA GLY A 77 -33.74 41.01 -1.06
C GLY A 77 -35.23 40.80 -0.76
N ASP A 78 -36.10 41.51 -1.49
CA ASP A 78 -37.48 41.78 -1.07
C ASP A 78 -38.53 41.25 -2.07
N LEU A 79 -38.69 39.93 -2.21
CA LEU A 79 -39.84 39.33 -2.94
C LEU A 79 -40.32 37.97 -2.36
N LEU A 80 -41.65 37.90 -2.15
CA LEU A 80 -42.59 36.78 -1.88
C LEU A 80 -42.27 35.73 -0.77
N PRO A 81 -43.28 35.28 0.00
CA PRO A 81 -43.08 34.43 1.18
C PRO A 81 -42.66 33.01 0.84
N LEU A 82 -41.79 32.45 1.70
CA LEU A 82 -41.31 31.06 1.70
C LEU A 82 -42.45 30.04 1.51
N HIS A 83 -42.35 29.21 0.47
CA HIS A 83 -43.01 27.90 0.50
C HIS A 83 -42.39 27.10 1.65
N LYS A 84 -43.19 26.82 2.68
CA LYS A 84 -42.85 25.90 3.78
C LYS A 84 -42.37 24.56 3.20
N LYS A 85 -41.05 24.36 3.11
CA LYS A 85 -40.52 23.00 3.01
C LYS A 85 -40.70 22.40 4.39
N LYS A 86 -41.52 21.35 4.47
CA LYS A 86 -41.88 20.61 5.67
C LYS A 86 -40.61 20.20 6.41
N SER A 87 -40.30 20.89 7.51
CA SER A 87 -39.44 20.38 8.56
C SER A 87 -39.98 19.02 9.01
N PRO A 88 -39.13 18.04 9.39
CA PRO A 88 -39.61 16.86 10.09
C PRO A 88 -40.45 17.28 11.31
N PRO A 89 -41.43 16.47 11.73
CA PRO A 89 -42.37 16.85 12.80
C PRO A 89 -41.63 17.19 14.12
N PRO A 90 -42.27 17.99 15.00
CA PRO A 90 -41.64 18.47 16.22
C PRO A 90 -41.56 17.35 17.24
N ASP A 91 -40.39 16.71 17.33
CA ASP A 91 -39.97 16.06 18.56
C ASP A 91 -39.37 17.14 19.47
N ALA A 92 -39.92 17.26 20.68
CA ALA A 92 -39.47 18.20 21.69
C ALA A 92 -37.94 18.08 21.91
N SER A 93 -37.23 19.22 21.92
CA SER A 93 -35.76 19.39 22.06
C SER A 93 -34.87 19.32 20.81
N THR A 94 -35.38 19.63 19.61
CA THR A 94 -34.49 19.76 18.44
C THR A 94 -33.74 21.09 18.47
N ALA A 95 -32.41 21.05 18.64
CA ALA A 95 -31.51 22.20 18.54
C ALA A 95 -31.82 23.07 17.31
N GLN A 96 -32.03 24.37 17.52
CA GLN A 96 -32.48 25.30 16.47
C GLN A 96 -31.74 26.64 16.53
N ILE A 97 -31.59 27.26 15.36
CA ILE A 97 -31.10 28.63 15.22
C ILE A 97 -32.24 29.49 14.72
N ILE A 98 -32.41 30.65 15.33
CA ILE A 98 -33.41 31.65 14.99
C ILE A 98 -32.67 32.93 14.61
N LEU A 99 -33.00 33.47 13.43
CA LEU A 99 -32.48 34.75 12.96
C LEU A 99 -33.45 35.86 13.38
N SER A 100 -32.93 36.98 13.88
CA SER A 100 -33.76 38.15 14.21
C SER A 100 -34.50 38.70 12.99
N MET A 101 -33.88 38.59 11.81
CA MET A 101 -34.47 38.94 10.52
C MET A 101 -34.25 37.79 9.53
N PRO A 102 -35.32 37.15 9.01
CA PRO A 102 -35.19 36.07 8.02
C PRO A 102 -34.90 36.60 6.61
N LYS A 103 -34.92 37.92 6.42
CA LYS A 103 -34.64 38.63 5.16
C LYS A 103 -33.86 39.92 5.42
N GLY A 104 -33.01 40.32 4.48
CA GLY A 104 -32.23 41.56 4.58
C GLY A 104 -31.38 41.85 3.34
N ALA A 105 -30.67 42.98 3.38
CA ALA A 105 -29.70 43.41 2.38
C ALA A 105 -28.25 43.16 2.84
N ILE A 106 -27.31 43.27 1.91
CA ILE A 106 -25.88 43.17 2.20
C ILE A 106 -25.48 44.30 3.14
N GLY A 107 -24.76 43.98 4.23
CA GLY A 107 -24.36 44.94 5.26
C GLY A 107 -25.37 45.19 6.38
N ASP A 108 -26.55 44.56 6.34
CA ASP A 108 -27.48 44.60 7.48
C ASP A 108 -26.91 43.78 8.64
N SER A 109 -27.03 44.33 9.86
CA SER A 109 -26.71 43.62 11.11
C SER A 109 -27.90 42.77 11.53
N LEU A 110 -27.67 41.47 11.74
CA LEU A 110 -28.68 40.54 12.23
C LEU A 110 -28.15 39.76 13.43
N THR A 111 -29.06 39.39 14.33
CA THR A 111 -28.71 38.61 15.52
C THR A 111 -29.10 37.16 15.29
N VAL A 112 -28.13 36.27 15.47
CA VAL A 112 -28.30 34.83 15.42
C VAL A 112 -28.46 34.32 16.84
N LEU A 113 -29.61 33.72 17.13
CA LEU A 113 -29.91 33.15 18.44
C LEU A 113 -30.05 31.63 18.33
N GLY A 114 -29.14 30.89 18.96
CA GLY A 114 -29.25 29.43 19.10
C GLY A 114 -30.03 29.05 20.36
N ARG A 115 -30.89 28.03 20.27
CA ARG A 115 -31.60 27.41 21.41
C ARG A 115 -31.49 25.89 21.37
N ASP A 116 -31.58 25.29 22.56
CA ASP A 116 -31.56 23.84 22.78
C ASP A 116 -30.31 23.15 22.20
N LEU A 117 -29.17 23.86 22.18
CA LEU A 117 -27.88 23.33 21.76
C LEU A 117 -27.17 22.65 22.95
N PRO A 118 -26.19 21.78 22.70
CA PRO A 118 -25.35 21.22 23.75
C PRO A 118 -24.71 22.34 24.62
N PRO A 119 -24.81 22.28 25.96
CA PRO A 119 -24.33 23.35 26.84
C PRO A 119 -22.79 23.36 26.95
N GLU A 120 -22.22 24.56 27.13
CA GLU A 120 -20.78 24.81 27.28
C GLU A 120 -19.90 24.20 26.17
N LYS A 121 -20.42 24.15 24.94
CA LYS A 121 -19.70 23.61 23.79
C LYS A 121 -19.27 24.73 22.84
N PRO A 122 -18.02 24.69 22.35
CA PRO A 122 -17.58 25.60 21.31
C PRO A 122 -18.27 25.27 19.98
N GLY A 123 -18.62 26.30 19.23
CA GLY A 123 -19.16 26.19 17.89
C GLY A 123 -18.67 27.31 17.00
N GLN A 124 -18.84 27.11 15.70
CA GLN A 124 -18.47 28.08 14.69
C GLN A 124 -19.66 28.34 13.76
N LEU A 125 -19.87 29.62 13.46
CA LEU A 125 -20.94 30.07 12.60
C LEU A 125 -20.41 30.24 11.17
N TYR A 126 -21.17 29.75 10.20
CA TYR A 126 -20.88 29.81 8.78
C TYR A 126 -22.04 30.45 8.03
N TRP A 127 -21.71 31.31 7.06
CA TRP A 127 -22.61 31.74 6.01
C TRP A 127 -22.45 30.80 4.81
N VAL A 128 -23.54 30.18 4.38
CA VAL A 128 -23.54 29.28 3.24
C VAL A 128 -24.30 29.95 2.11
N ASN A 129 -23.62 30.15 0.97
CA ASN A 129 -24.25 30.79 -0.18
C ASN A 129 -25.09 29.83 -1.02
N SER A 130 -25.75 30.35 -2.07
CA SER A 130 -26.60 29.54 -2.96
C SER A 130 -25.83 28.45 -3.75
N ILE A 131 -24.49 28.45 -3.71
CA ILE A 131 -23.60 27.46 -4.33
C ILE A 131 -22.97 26.55 -3.27
N GLU A 132 -23.53 26.50 -2.05
CA GLU A 132 -23.06 25.70 -0.90
C GLU A 132 -21.64 26.01 -0.42
N GLN A 133 -21.08 27.17 -0.80
CA GLN A 133 -19.79 27.62 -0.29
C GLN A 133 -19.95 28.24 1.10
N GLU A 134 -19.16 27.76 2.06
CA GLU A 134 -19.17 28.21 3.46
C GLU A 134 -18.18 29.37 3.68
N PHE A 135 -18.62 30.41 4.39
CA PHE A 135 -17.80 31.54 4.84
C PHE A 135 -17.87 31.63 6.37
N PRO A 136 -16.75 31.55 7.10
CA PRO A 136 -16.78 31.64 8.55
C PRO A 136 -17.18 33.05 9.00
N LEU A 137 -18.16 33.14 9.90
CA LEU A 137 -18.68 34.38 10.49
C LEU A 137 -18.15 34.63 11.91
N GLY A 138 -17.67 33.58 12.57
CA GLY A 138 -16.98 33.65 13.86
C GLY A 138 -17.29 32.49 14.79
N ASP A 139 -16.57 32.45 15.91
CA ASP A 139 -16.69 31.39 16.92
C ASP A 139 -17.60 31.83 18.06
N PHE A 140 -18.40 30.90 18.60
CA PHE A 140 -19.28 31.13 19.73
C PHE A 140 -19.14 30.00 20.76
N LEU A 141 -19.54 30.29 22.00
CA LEU A 141 -19.62 29.32 23.08
C LEU A 141 -21.07 29.29 23.58
N THR A 142 -21.67 28.10 23.68
CA THR A 142 -23.01 27.97 24.25
C THR A 142 -22.97 28.15 25.77
N ASP A 143 -24.01 28.79 26.32
CA ASP A 143 -24.17 28.94 27.76
C ASP A 143 -24.58 27.61 28.44
N ALA A 144 -24.75 27.65 29.77
CA ALA A 144 -25.19 26.50 30.57
C ALA A 144 -26.59 25.99 30.19
N ASN A 145 -27.39 26.81 29.51
CA ASN A 145 -28.73 26.48 29.03
C ASN A 145 -28.73 26.08 27.55
N GLY A 146 -27.57 25.94 26.90
CA GLY A 146 -27.50 25.56 25.50
C GLY A 146 -27.91 26.66 24.52
N SER A 147 -27.83 27.92 24.93
CA SER A 147 -28.17 29.07 24.10
C SER A 147 -26.93 29.89 23.76
N PHE A 148 -26.96 30.58 22.62
CA PHE A 148 -25.97 31.59 22.27
C PHE A 148 -26.66 32.74 21.51
N SER A 149 -26.08 33.94 21.59
CA SER A 149 -26.54 35.10 20.83
C SER A 149 -25.32 35.77 20.23
N MET A 150 -25.30 35.92 18.91
CA MET A 150 -24.19 36.55 18.19
C MET A 150 -24.75 37.51 17.15
N GLU A 151 -24.21 38.73 17.13
CA GLU A 151 -24.50 39.69 16.07
C GLU A 151 -23.55 39.45 14.90
N ILE A 152 -24.11 39.35 13.71
CA ILE A 152 -23.35 39.17 12.46
C ILE A 152 -23.82 40.20 11.44
N GLU A 153 -22.94 40.55 10.52
CA GLU A 153 -23.28 41.35 9.35
C GLU A 153 -23.44 40.46 8.13
N VAL A 154 -24.42 40.76 7.28
CA VAL A 154 -24.60 40.03 6.01
C VAL A 154 -23.36 40.26 5.13
N PRO A 155 -22.59 39.20 4.81
CA PRO A 155 -21.30 39.34 4.16
C PRO A 155 -21.44 39.87 2.73
N GLN A 156 -20.48 40.70 2.29
CA GLN A 156 -20.39 41.27 0.94
C GLN A 156 -20.31 40.21 -0.18
N THR A 157 -19.95 38.97 0.19
CA THR A 157 -19.86 37.81 -0.71
C THR A 157 -21.20 37.08 -0.91
N ALA A 158 -22.27 37.49 -0.22
CA ALA A 158 -23.60 36.90 -0.38
C ALA A 158 -24.11 37.09 -1.82
N ARG A 159 -24.31 35.98 -2.54
CA ARG A 159 -24.80 35.95 -3.92
C ARG A 159 -25.86 34.87 -4.09
N GLY A 160 -26.95 35.22 -4.76
CA GLY A 160 -28.13 34.36 -4.95
C GLY A 160 -29.21 34.57 -3.89
N GLU A 161 -30.44 34.14 -4.21
CA GLU A 161 -31.65 34.49 -3.43
C GLU A 161 -31.76 33.76 -2.09
N LYS A 162 -31.27 32.51 -2.03
CA LYS A 162 -31.36 31.65 -0.85
C LYS A 162 -29.98 31.46 -0.25
N GLN A 163 -29.81 31.93 0.98
CA GLN A 163 -28.62 31.78 1.79
C GLN A 163 -28.99 30.97 3.04
N ILE A 164 -28.00 30.34 3.68
CA ILE A 164 -28.21 29.58 4.91
C ILE A 164 -27.19 30.06 5.93
N VAL A 165 -27.64 30.34 7.15
CA VAL A 165 -26.77 30.49 8.30
C VAL A 165 -26.66 29.12 8.97
N ARG A 166 -25.44 28.57 9.02
CA ARG A 166 -25.15 27.24 9.57
C ARG A 166 -24.30 27.41 10.83
N ALA A 167 -24.76 26.89 11.97
CA ALA A 167 -23.89 26.74 13.14
C ALA A 167 -23.42 25.29 13.23
N VAL A 168 -22.12 25.11 13.40
CA VAL A 168 -21.48 23.81 13.55
C VAL A 168 -20.83 23.77 14.93
N LEU A 169 -21.34 22.94 15.82
CA LEU A 169 -20.73 22.71 17.13
C LEU A 169 -19.93 21.42 17.05
N THR A 170 -18.66 21.49 17.41
CA THR A 170 -17.74 20.36 17.30
C THR A 170 -17.03 20.22 18.63
N TRP A 171 -17.35 19.16 19.38
CA TRP A 171 -16.70 18.88 20.65
C TRP A 171 -16.16 17.46 20.70
N LYS A 172 -15.09 17.30 21.48
CA LYS A 172 -14.47 16.00 21.71
C LYS A 172 -15.31 15.24 22.73
N THR A 173 -16.12 14.29 22.29
CA THR A 173 -16.75 13.30 23.17
C THR A 173 -15.71 12.22 23.49
N GLY A 174 -15.58 11.85 24.76
CA GLY A 174 -14.53 10.95 25.22
C GLY A 174 -14.55 9.56 24.56
N GLY A 175 -13.39 8.89 24.65
CA GLY A 175 -13.12 7.54 24.16
C GLY A 175 -12.00 7.53 23.12
N TRP A 176 -10.99 6.69 23.32
CA TRP A 176 -9.97 6.43 22.31
C TRP A 176 -10.60 5.59 21.19
N GLN A 177 -10.61 6.08 19.95
CA GLN A 177 -11.07 5.31 18.79
C GLN A 177 -9.96 5.18 17.75
N ALA A 178 -9.87 4.01 17.12
CA ALA A 178 -8.98 3.79 15.99
C ALA A 178 -9.26 4.83 14.90
N SER A 179 -8.21 5.52 14.45
CA SER A 179 -8.32 6.55 13.42
C SER A 179 -8.94 5.96 12.14
N THR A 180 -9.62 6.80 11.36
CA THR A 180 -10.12 6.40 10.03
C THR A 180 -8.98 5.92 9.14
N THR A 181 -7.82 6.56 9.26
CA THR A 181 -6.54 6.18 8.64
C THR A 181 -6.14 4.75 8.99
N LEU A 182 -6.20 4.37 10.26
CA LEU A 182 -5.80 3.03 10.71
C LEU A 182 -6.75 1.95 10.18
N LYS A 183 -8.07 2.20 10.21
CA LYS A 183 -9.07 1.27 9.65
C LYS A 183 -8.85 1.06 8.16
N LEU A 184 -8.71 2.15 7.41
CA LEU A 184 -8.45 2.11 5.97
C LEU A 184 -7.11 1.42 5.65
N THR A 185 -6.08 1.69 6.45
CA THR A 185 -4.78 1.01 6.34
C THR A 185 -4.95 -0.48 6.54
N ALA A 186 -5.64 -0.92 7.60
CA ALA A 186 -5.85 -2.34 7.87
C ALA A 186 -6.61 -3.05 6.74
N GLU A 187 -7.67 -2.43 6.21
CA GLU A 187 -8.42 -2.95 5.05
C GLU A 187 -7.51 -3.10 3.82
N LYS A 188 -6.70 -2.07 3.51
CA LYS A 188 -5.78 -2.10 2.37
C LYS A 188 -4.59 -3.03 2.56
N MET A 189 -4.14 -3.25 3.79
CA MET A 189 -3.16 -4.27 4.13
C MET A 189 -3.73 -5.68 3.91
N LEU A 190 -5.00 -5.91 4.28
CA LEU A 190 -5.66 -7.18 4.04
C LEU A 190 -5.85 -7.45 2.53
N GLU A 191 -6.28 -6.43 1.78
CA GLU A 191 -6.36 -6.47 0.32
C GLU A 191 -5.00 -6.84 -0.30
N THR A 192 -3.92 -6.25 0.23
CA THR A 192 -2.54 -6.52 -0.20
C THR A 192 -2.13 -7.98 0.05
N LEU A 193 -2.47 -8.51 1.22
CA LEU A 193 -2.15 -9.89 1.60
C LEU A 193 -2.87 -10.89 0.70
N PHE A 194 -4.16 -10.68 0.43
CA PHE A 194 -4.95 -11.52 -0.45
C PHE A 194 -4.54 -11.37 -1.91
N LEU A 195 -4.22 -10.17 -2.37
CA LEU A 195 -3.67 -9.94 -3.72
C LEU A 195 -2.40 -10.77 -3.94
N ALA A 196 -1.45 -10.69 -3.00
CA ALA A 196 -0.22 -11.46 -3.06
C ALA A 196 -0.47 -12.97 -2.95
N LEU A 197 -1.42 -13.39 -2.12
CA LEU A 197 -1.83 -14.79 -2.00
C LEU A 197 -2.39 -15.31 -3.33
N MET A 198 -3.35 -14.61 -3.94
CA MET A 198 -3.97 -14.98 -5.21
C MET A 198 -2.94 -15.03 -6.34
N ALA A 199 -2.04 -14.05 -6.41
CA ALA A 199 -0.94 -14.03 -7.38
C ALA A 199 -0.03 -15.25 -7.21
N THR A 200 0.29 -15.62 -5.97
CA THR A 200 1.16 -16.76 -5.67
C THR A 200 0.46 -18.08 -5.95
N THR A 201 -0.82 -18.22 -5.60
CA THR A 201 -1.63 -19.40 -5.89
C THR A 201 -1.73 -19.64 -7.40
N MET A 202 -2.04 -18.57 -8.16
CA MET A 202 -2.01 -18.63 -9.63
C MET A 202 -0.62 -19.06 -10.11
N ALA A 203 0.43 -18.47 -9.53
CA ALA A 203 1.79 -18.80 -9.92
C ALA A 203 2.15 -20.26 -9.70
N VAL A 204 1.84 -20.83 -8.53
CA VAL A 204 2.09 -22.24 -8.20
C VAL A 204 1.30 -23.16 -9.14
N LEU A 205 0.03 -22.85 -9.42
CA LEU A 205 -0.82 -23.66 -10.28
C LEU A 205 -0.21 -23.87 -11.67
N PHE A 206 0.38 -22.83 -12.27
CA PHE A 206 1.05 -22.93 -13.57
C PHE A 206 2.53 -23.33 -13.46
N ALA A 207 3.23 -22.89 -12.41
CA ALA A 207 4.66 -23.17 -12.22
C ALA A 207 4.94 -24.65 -11.98
N VAL A 208 4.09 -25.35 -11.21
CA VAL A 208 4.26 -26.78 -10.93
C VAL A 208 4.32 -27.60 -12.22
N PRO A 209 3.30 -27.60 -13.11
CA PRO A 209 3.37 -28.39 -14.35
C PRO A 209 4.49 -27.90 -15.29
N LEU A 210 4.68 -26.59 -15.43
CA LEU A 210 5.75 -26.05 -16.29
C LEU A 210 7.15 -26.40 -15.76
N SER A 211 7.33 -26.60 -14.47
CA SER A 211 8.62 -26.96 -13.87
C SER A 211 9.08 -28.36 -14.27
N PHE A 212 8.16 -29.32 -14.42
CA PHE A 212 8.48 -30.66 -14.93
C PHE A 212 8.91 -30.61 -16.40
N LEU A 213 8.30 -29.73 -17.20
CA LEU A 213 8.70 -29.48 -18.60
C LEU A 213 10.03 -28.70 -18.69
N GLY A 214 10.36 -27.92 -17.66
CA GLY A 214 11.60 -27.16 -17.56
C GLY A 214 12.77 -27.91 -16.93
N ALA A 215 12.58 -29.17 -16.50
CA ALA A 215 13.57 -29.98 -15.81
C ALA A 215 14.40 -30.84 -16.77
N ARG A 216 15.71 -30.66 -16.76
CA ARG A 216 16.65 -31.30 -17.69
C ARG A 216 16.69 -32.83 -17.54
N ASN A 217 16.60 -33.35 -16.32
CA ASN A 217 16.65 -34.79 -16.05
C ASN A 217 15.45 -35.57 -16.65
N LEU A 218 14.30 -34.91 -16.81
CA LEU A 218 13.09 -35.50 -17.36
C LEU A 218 12.99 -35.33 -18.88
N MET A 219 13.33 -34.14 -19.40
CA MET A 219 13.00 -33.78 -20.78
C MET A 219 14.13 -34.03 -21.80
N THR A 220 15.39 -34.10 -21.39
CA THR A 220 16.53 -34.26 -22.32
C THR A 220 16.71 -35.71 -22.81
N ARG A 221 15.85 -36.65 -22.40
CA ARG A 221 15.94 -38.06 -22.83
C ARG A 221 15.57 -38.29 -24.30
N HIS A 222 14.73 -37.41 -24.88
CA HIS A 222 14.27 -37.51 -26.26
C HIS A 222 14.43 -36.16 -26.99
N TRP A 223 14.64 -36.21 -28.32
CA TRP A 223 14.82 -35.00 -29.14
C TRP A 223 13.65 -34.00 -29.02
N PRO A 224 12.36 -34.41 -29.09
CA PRO A 224 11.24 -33.50 -28.88
C PRO A 224 11.22 -32.87 -27.48
N GLY A 225 11.56 -33.65 -26.45
CA GLY A 225 11.61 -33.15 -25.07
C GLY A 225 12.71 -32.11 -24.86
N THR A 226 13.85 -32.26 -25.57
CA THR A 226 14.95 -31.28 -25.52
C THR A 226 14.51 -29.93 -26.08
N VAL A 227 13.70 -29.90 -27.15
CA VAL A 227 13.15 -28.66 -27.70
C VAL A 227 12.20 -28.00 -26.70
N VAL A 228 11.27 -28.76 -26.10
CA VAL A 228 10.35 -28.25 -25.07
C VAL A 228 11.11 -27.65 -23.89
N TYR A 229 12.15 -28.34 -23.40
CA TYR A 229 13.01 -27.86 -22.34
C TYR A 229 13.59 -26.47 -22.65
N TYR A 230 14.21 -26.30 -23.84
CA TYR A 230 14.80 -25.01 -24.21
C TYR A 230 13.74 -23.92 -24.38
N CYS A 231 12.58 -24.23 -24.95
CA CYS A 231 11.47 -23.28 -25.09
C CYS A 231 10.98 -22.80 -23.72
N VAL A 232 10.71 -23.71 -22.78
CA VAL A 232 10.23 -23.38 -21.43
C VAL A 232 11.29 -22.60 -20.65
N ARG A 233 12.55 -23.03 -20.67
CA ARG A 233 13.66 -22.36 -19.97
C ARG A 233 13.89 -20.95 -20.50
N THR A 234 13.78 -20.78 -21.82
CA THR A 234 13.88 -19.46 -22.48
C THR A 234 12.69 -18.60 -22.11
N GLY A 235 11.46 -19.14 -22.13
CA GLY A 235 10.25 -18.44 -21.69
C GLY A 235 10.34 -17.94 -20.25
N PHE A 236 10.83 -18.78 -19.33
CA PHE A 236 11.08 -18.36 -17.94
C PHE A 236 12.11 -17.23 -17.85
N ASN A 237 13.21 -17.31 -18.59
CA ASN A 237 14.23 -16.26 -18.57
C ASN A 237 13.68 -14.95 -19.14
N LEU A 238 12.93 -15.00 -20.25
CA LEU A 238 12.33 -13.82 -20.88
C LEU A 238 11.32 -13.11 -19.97
N LEU A 239 10.38 -13.87 -19.38
CA LEU A 239 9.39 -13.32 -18.46
C LEU A 239 10.04 -12.73 -17.19
N ARG A 240 11.16 -13.30 -16.74
CA ARG A 240 11.92 -12.76 -15.58
C ARG A 240 12.71 -11.50 -15.90
N SER A 241 13.07 -11.28 -17.17
CA SER A 241 13.76 -10.05 -17.59
C SER A 241 12.88 -8.81 -17.50
N ILE A 242 11.55 -8.99 -17.48
CA ILE A 242 10.60 -7.89 -17.33
C ILE A 242 10.23 -7.76 -15.84
N GLU A 243 10.51 -6.58 -15.28
CA GLU A 243 10.19 -6.25 -13.89
C GLU A 243 8.66 -6.25 -13.66
N PRO A 244 8.16 -6.73 -12.51
CA PRO A 244 6.73 -6.72 -12.20
C PRO A 244 6.07 -5.34 -12.31
N LEU A 245 6.81 -4.26 -12.05
CA LEU A 245 6.30 -2.89 -12.18
C LEU A 245 5.86 -2.60 -13.62
N ILE A 246 6.66 -2.99 -14.61
CA ILE A 246 6.32 -2.78 -16.02
C ILE A 246 5.10 -3.62 -16.39
N MET A 247 5.06 -4.88 -15.92
CA MET A 247 3.89 -5.74 -16.11
C MET A 247 2.63 -5.13 -15.50
N ALA A 248 2.72 -4.54 -14.31
CA ALA A 248 1.58 -3.90 -13.64
C ALA A 248 1.02 -2.75 -14.48
N ILE A 249 1.86 -1.93 -15.10
CA ILE A 249 1.41 -0.88 -16.01
C ILE A 249 0.68 -1.49 -17.23
N LEU A 250 1.25 -2.52 -17.85
CA LEU A 250 0.62 -3.18 -19.01
C LEU A 250 -0.74 -3.81 -18.65
N PHE A 251 -0.82 -4.51 -17.52
CA PHE A 251 -2.08 -5.11 -17.05
C PHE A 251 -3.09 -4.07 -16.58
N ALA A 252 -2.64 -2.93 -16.04
CA ALA A 252 -3.53 -1.83 -15.68
C ALA A 252 -4.14 -1.18 -16.93
N VAL A 253 -3.39 -1.06 -18.03
CA VAL A 253 -3.94 -0.63 -19.32
C VAL A 253 -4.89 -1.67 -19.89
N TRP A 254 -4.60 -2.97 -19.71
CA TRP A 254 -5.41 -4.04 -20.29
C TRP A 254 -6.73 -4.28 -19.55
N VAL A 255 -6.71 -4.41 -18.23
CA VAL A 255 -7.89 -4.77 -17.41
C VAL A 255 -8.40 -3.62 -16.53
N GLY A 256 -7.71 -2.49 -16.55
CA GLY A 256 -8.02 -1.34 -15.71
C GLY A 256 -7.17 -1.27 -14.44
N ILE A 257 -7.12 -0.09 -13.85
CA ILE A 257 -6.42 0.19 -12.61
C ILE A 257 -7.11 -0.55 -11.46
N GLY A 258 -6.34 -1.26 -10.65
CA GLY A 258 -6.84 -1.91 -9.44
C GLY A 258 -6.09 -3.18 -9.04
N PRO A 259 -6.59 -3.87 -7.99
CA PRO A 259 -5.95 -5.05 -7.40
C PRO A 259 -5.78 -6.21 -8.37
N PHE A 260 -6.70 -6.36 -9.32
CA PHE A 260 -6.66 -7.44 -10.30
C PHE A 260 -5.47 -7.30 -11.26
N ALA A 261 -5.16 -6.09 -11.73
CA ALA A 261 -3.98 -5.84 -12.56
C ALA A 261 -2.69 -6.13 -11.79
N GLY A 262 -2.61 -5.71 -10.52
CA GLY A 262 -1.47 -6.02 -9.65
C GLY A 262 -1.29 -7.53 -9.41
N MET A 263 -2.40 -8.25 -9.21
CA MET A 263 -2.40 -9.71 -9.05
C MET A 263 -1.85 -10.42 -10.30
N LEU A 264 -2.30 -10.03 -11.50
CA LEU A 264 -1.81 -10.60 -12.76
C LEU A 264 -0.33 -10.31 -12.97
N ALA A 265 0.11 -9.08 -12.72
CA ALA A 265 1.51 -8.69 -12.85
C ALA A 265 2.44 -9.51 -11.94
N LEU A 266 2.10 -9.59 -10.64
CA LEU A 266 2.84 -10.40 -9.68
C LEU A 266 2.79 -11.89 -10.01
N GLY A 267 1.63 -12.37 -10.43
CA GLY A 267 1.41 -13.78 -10.72
C GLY A 267 2.21 -14.23 -11.93
N VAL A 268 2.14 -13.53 -13.07
CA VAL A 268 2.89 -13.89 -14.29
C VAL A 268 4.40 -13.87 -14.04
N HIS A 269 4.91 -12.83 -13.36
CA HIS A 269 6.32 -12.79 -12.99
C HIS A 269 6.69 -13.92 -11.99
N SER A 270 5.77 -14.27 -11.09
CA SER A 270 5.95 -15.39 -10.15
C SER A 270 5.91 -16.76 -10.83
N ILE A 271 5.10 -16.98 -11.87
CA ILE A 271 5.08 -18.22 -12.65
C ILE A 271 6.48 -18.51 -13.20
N ALA A 272 7.11 -17.52 -13.83
CA ALA A 272 8.42 -17.69 -14.44
C ALA A 272 9.52 -17.96 -13.40
N THR A 273 9.43 -17.30 -12.25
CA THR A 273 10.42 -17.48 -11.18
C THR A 273 10.26 -18.80 -10.44
N LEU A 274 9.04 -19.14 -10.01
CA LEU A 274 8.76 -20.42 -9.35
C LEU A 274 8.97 -21.58 -10.30
N GLY A 275 8.52 -21.49 -11.56
CA GLY A 275 8.71 -22.55 -12.55
C GLY A 275 10.18 -22.88 -12.77
N LYS A 276 11.03 -21.84 -12.84
CA LYS A 276 12.48 -21.99 -12.89
C LYS A 276 13.04 -22.66 -11.63
N LEU A 277 12.72 -22.13 -10.45
CA LEU A 277 13.26 -22.63 -9.17
C LEU A 277 12.80 -24.07 -8.91
N PHE A 278 11.52 -24.38 -9.12
CA PHE A 278 10.96 -25.72 -9.05
C PHE A 278 11.65 -26.68 -10.02
N SER A 279 11.93 -26.26 -11.26
CA SER A 279 12.63 -27.13 -12.22
C SER A 279 14.04 -27.48 -11.75
N GLU A 280 14.74 -26.55 -11.09
CA GLU A 280 16.06 -26.78 -10.52
C GLU A 280 16.00 -27.70 -9.31
N GLN A 281 14.96 -27.60 -8.48
CA GLN A 281 14.73 -28.54 -7.39
C GLN A 281 14.46 -29.96 -7.90
N ILE A 282 13.68 -30.10 -8.97
CA ILE A 282 13.45 -31.39 -9.63
C ILE A 282 14.76 -31.96 -10.18
N GLU A 283 15.65 -31.13 -10.73
CA GLU A 283 16.96 -31.56 -11.22
C GLU A 283 17.91 -32.01 -10.09
N SER A 284 17.72 -31.52 -8.87
CA SER A 284 18.55 -31.85 -7.69
C SER A 284 18.11 -33.09 -6.89
N VAL A 285 17.06 -33.78 -7.33
CA VAL A 285 16.55 -35.00 -6.66
C VAL A 285 17.61 -36.10 -6.62
N ASP A 286 17.77 -36.76 -5.46
CA ASP A 286 18.73 -37.85 -5.29
C ASP A 286 18.28 -39.09 -6.08
N LYS A 287 19.18 -39.59 -6.94
CA LYS A 287 18.91 -40.74 -7.80
C LYS A 287 18.97 -42.07 -7.06
N GLY A 288 19.66 -42.15 -5.92
CA GLY A 288 19.82 -43.41 -5.17
C GLY A 288 18.50 -44.10 -4.83
N PRO A 289 17.55 -43.43 -4.14
CA PRO A 289 16.23 -43.99 -3.87
C PRO A 289 15.42 -44.35 -5.12
N LEU A 290 15.58 -43.58 -6.21
CA LEU A 290 14.91 -43.88 -7.47
C LEU A 290 15.42 -45.15 -8.14
N GLU A 291 16.74 -45.34 -8.15
CA GLU A 291 17.39 -46.53 -8.71
C GLU A 291 17.00 -47.79 -7.93
N ALA A 292 16.95 -47.70 -6.60
CA ALA A 292 16.51 -48.80 -5.74
C ALA A 292 15.06 -49.23 -6.03
N MET A 293 14.13 -48.28 -6.17
CA MET A 293 12.73 -48.59 -6.54
C MET A 293 12.62 -49.17 -7.95
N THR A 294 13.41 -48.66 -8.90
CA THR A 294 13.41 -49.19 -10.27
C THR A 294 13.92 -50.63 -10.29
N ALA A 295 14.93 -50.95 -9.46
CA ALA A 295 15.47 -52.30 -9.32
C ALA A 295 14.46 -53.31 -8.72
N THR A 296 13.50 -52.85 -7.91
CA THR A 296 12.40 -53.71 -7.41
C THR A 296 11.26 -53.90 -8.40
N GLY A 297 11.39 -53.39 -9.64
CA GLY A 297 10.38 -53.51 -10.70
C GLY A 297 9.28 -52.44 -10.65
N ALA A 298 9.50 -51.32 -9.93
CA ALA A 298 8.53 -50.22 -9.90
C ALA A 298 8.38 -49.56 -11.28
N THR A 299 7.14 -49.24 -11.64
CA THR A 299 6.83 -48.53 -12.89
C THR A 299 7.27 -47.06 -12.81
N SER A 300 7.50 -46.41 -13.96
CA SER A 300 7.91 -45.00 -14.01
C SER A 300 6.98 -44.04 -13.26
N ILE A 301 5.67 -44.34 -13.24
CA ILE A 301 4.67 -43.55 -12.50
C ILE A 301 4.84 -43.73 -10.99
N GLN A 302 5.09 -44.96 -10.54
CA GLN A 302 5.37 -45.24 -9.12
C GLN A 302 6.66 -44.56 -8.67
N VAL A 303 7.72 -44.60 -9.49
CA VAL A 303 8.99 -43.91 -9.19
C VAL A 303 8.78 -42.39 -9.11
N ALA A 304 7.98 -41.81 -10.00
CA ALA A 304 7.66 -40.38 -9.95
C ALA A 304 6.85 -40.01 -8.69
N MET A 305 5.76 -40.72 -8.42
CA MET A 305 4.84 -40.41 -7.32
C MET A 305 5.40 -40.71 -5.93
N TYR A 306 6.19 -41.77 -5.78
CA TYR A 306 6.71 -42.21 -4.48
C TYR A 306 8.21 -41.93 -4.28
N GLY A 307 8.94 -41.59 -5.35
CA GLY A 307 10.35 -41.23 -5.27
C GLY A 307 10.60 -39.74 -5.42
N VAL A 308 10.12 -39.15 -6.51
CA VAL A 308 10.38 -37.74 -6.84
C VAL A 308 9.51 -36.79 -6.03
N VAL A 309 8.19 -36.99 -6.09
CA VAL A 309 7.21 -36.06 -5.49
C VAL A 309 7.44 -35.85 -3.99
N PRO A 310 7.68 -36.88 -3.15
CA PRO A 310 7.92 -36.70 -1.73
C PRO A 310 9.20 -35.92 -1.43
N GLN A 311 10.24 -36.07 -2.27
CA GLN A 311 11.51 -35.35 -2.10
C GLN A 311 11.40 -33.86 -2.45
N ILE A 312 10.55 -33.48 -3.41
CA ILE A 312 10.43 -32.09 -3.88
C ILE A 312 9.38 -31.26 -3.14
N ILE A 313 8.32 -31.88 -2.58
CA ILE A 313 7.23 -31.17 -1.89
C ILE A 313 7.74 -30.21 -0.80
N PRO A 314 8.65 -30.62 0.11
CA PRO A 314 9.15 -29.74 1.15
C PRO A 314 9.79 -28.46 0.59
N GLN A 315 10.60 -28.61 -0.47
CA GLN A 315 11.26 -27.49 -1.13
C GLN A 315 10.27 -26.61 -1.90
N PHE A 316 9.28 -27.22 -2.56
CA PHE A 316 8.25 -26.48 -3.29
C PHE A 316 7.42 -25.59 -2.36
N LEU A 317 7.02 -26.13 -1.19
CA LEU A 317 6.32 -25.36 -0.17
C LEU A 317 7.19 -24.23 0.37
N ALA A 318 8.44 -24.51 0.72
CA ALA A 318 9.38 -23.50 1.21
C ALA A 318 9.56 -22.32 0.23
N LEU A 319 9.74 -22.64 -1.06
CA LEU A 319 9.86 -21.65 -2.12
C LEU A 319 8.56 -20.89 -2.38
N THR A 320 7.41 -21.55 -2.25
CA THR A 320 6.08 -20.93 -2.37
C THR A 320 5.84 -19.89 -1.27
N PHE A 321 6.08 -20.24 -0.01
CA PHE A 321 5.92 -19.31 1.11
C PHE A 321 6.90 -18.14 1.01
N TYR A 322 8.15 -18.42 0.66
CA TYR A 322 9.14 -17.38 0.39
C TYR A 322 8.70 -16.43 -0.73
N ARG A 323 8.09 -16.98 -1.80
CA ARG A 323 7.58 -16.16 -2.89
C ARG A 323 6.36 -15.34 -2.50
N TRP A 324 5.49 -15.88 -1.66
CA TRP A 324 4.35 -15.15 -1.13
C TRP A 324 4.80 -13.94 -0.31
N ASP A 325 5.78 -14.07 0.59
CA ASP A 325 6.36 -12.94 1.32
C ASP A 325 6.93 -11.86 0.37
N ILE A 326 7.70 -12.28 -0.63
CA ILE A 326 8.22 -11.36 -1.65
C ILE A 326 7.09 -10.64 -2.37
N ASN A 327 6.01 -11.36 -2.75
CA ASN A 327 4.88 -10.77 -3.45
C ASN A 327 4.14 -9.75 -2.58
N VAL A 328 4.00 -10.00 -1.27
CA VAL A 328 3.45 -9.00 -0.33
C VAL A 328 4.30 -7.75 -0.31
N ARG A 329 5.63 -7.88 -0.26
CA ARG A 329 6.53 -6.72 -0.29
C ARG A 329 6.48 -5.96 -1.61
N MET A 330 6.54 -6.67 -2.74
CA MET A 330 6.51 -6.10 -4.09
C MET A 330 5.19 -5.40 -4.42
N SER A 331 4.08 -5.86 -3.83
CA SER A 331 2.76 -5.24 -4.01
C SER A 331 2.73 -3.76 -3.60
N THR A 332 3.56 -3.34 -2.65
CA THR A 332 3.64 -1.95 -2.19
C THR A 332 4.11 -1.02 -3.32
N ILE A 333 5.12 -1.45 -4.08
CA ILE A 333 5.64 -0.72 -5.24
C ILE A 333 4.65 -0.81 -6.40
N ILE A 334 4.03 -1.98 -6.60
CA ILE A 334 3.03 -2.17 -7.66
C ILE A 334 1.77 -1.32 -7.44
N GLY A 335 1.40 -1.08 -6.18
CA GLY A 335 0.32 -0.16 -5.84
C GLY A 335 0.56 1.28 -6.31
N PHE A 336 1.83 1.72 -6.41
CA PHE A 336 2.17 3.08 -6.86
C PHE A 336 1.83 3.29 -8.34
N VAL A 337 1.90 2.21 -9.14
CA VAL A 337 1.57 2.24 -10.57
C VAL A 337 0.12 1.81 -10.86
N GLY A 338 -0.74 1.78 -9.83
CA GLY A 338 -2.16 1.46 -9.98
C GLY A 338 -2.52 -0.01 -9.78
N GLY A 339 -1.61 -0.82 -9.22
CA GLY A 339 -1.89 -2.23 -8.89
C GLY A 339 -2.69 -2.47 -7.60
N GLY A 340 -3.26 -1.41 -6.99
CA GLY A 340 -4.12 -1.51 -5.81
C GLY A 340 -3.39 -1.71 -4.47
N GLY A 341 -4.13 -2.16 -3.46
CA GLY A 341 -3.59 -2.45 -2.13
C GLY A 341 -3.10 -1.21 -1.36
N ILE A 342 -2.22 -1.46 -0.37
CA ILE A 342 -1.68 -0.42 0.51
C ILE A 342 -0.76 0.56 -0.23
N GLY A 343 -0.06 0.07 -1.25
CA GLY A 343 0.86 0.89 -2.04
C GLY A 343 0.14 2.07 -2.71
N PHE A 344 -1.08 1.85 -3.20
CA PHE A 344 -1.89 2.90 -3.81
C PHE A 344 -2.23 4.01 -2.81
N LEU A 345 -2.65 3.62 -1.59
CA LEU A 345 -2.99 4.57 -0.51
C LEU A 345 -1.76 5.33 -0.01
N LEU A 346 -0.63 4.64 0.13
CA LEU A 346 0.64 5.23 0.50
C LEU A 346 1.08 6.30 -0.51
N GLN A 347 1.02 5.99 -1.81
CA GLN A 347 1.33 6.95 -2.87
C GLN A 347 0.38 8.16 -2.83
N GLN A 348 -0.91 7.94 -2.58
CA GLN A 348 -1.88 9.01 -2.46
C GLN A 348 -1.56 9.95 -1.30
N TRP A 349 -1.21 9.43 -0.11
CA TRP A 349 -0.85 10.26 1.03
C TRP A 349 0.46 11.01 0.85
N ILE A 350 1.47 10.40 0.22
CA ILE A 350 2.71 11.08 -0.15
C ILE A 350 2.42 12.25 -1.11
N ASN A 351 1.59 12.02 -2.14
CA ASN A 351 1.20 13.05 -3.10
C ASN A 351 0.40 14.20 -2.47
N LEU A 352 -0.38 13.90 -1.42
CA LEU A 352 -1.17 14.88 -0.67
C LEU A 352 -0.37 15.55 0.46
N LEU A 353 0.93 15.28 0.59
CA LEU A 353 1.80 15.76 1.68
C LEU A 353 1.26 15.38 3.08
N LYS A 354 0.55 14.26 3.17
CA LYS A 354 -0.10 13.72 4.37
C LYS A 354 0.81 12.69 5.04
N TYR A 355 1.95 13.16 5.57
CA TYR A 355 3.00 12.25 6.02
C TYR A 355 2.70 11.51 7.32
N ASN A 356 1.85 12.04 8.20
CA ASN A 356 1.37 11.32 9.39
C ASN A 356 0.57 10.07 8.97
N GLN A 357 -0.29 10.17 7.96
CA GLN A 357 -1.05 9.03 7.43
C GLN A 357 -0.13 8.05 6.66
N ALA A 358 0.80 8.58 5.85
CA ALA A 358 1.83 7.75 5.21
C ALA A 358 2.68 6.97 6.23
N GLY A 359 2.98 7.57 7.38
CA GLY A 359 3.64 6.93 8.52
C GLY A 359 2.84 5.74 9.06
N THR A 360 1.52 5.86 9.17
CA THR A 360 0.63 4.74 9.57
C THR A 360 0.71 3.58 8.58
N ALA A 361 0.64 3.85 7.27
CA ALA A 361 0.81 2.80 6.24
C ALA A 361 2.20 2.15 6.32
N LEU A 362 3.26 2.95 6.44
CA LEU A 362 4.62 2.43 6.51
C LEU A 362 4.84 1.52 7.72
N LEU A 363 4.33 1.94 8.89
CA LEU A 363 4.37 1.13 10.11
C LEU A 363 3.59 -0.18 9.94
N ALA A 364 2.40 -0.13 9.34
CA ALA A 364 1.60 -1.32 9.08
C ALA A 364 2.29 -2.29 8.10
N ILE A 365 2.92 -1.78 7.03
CA ILE A 365 3.73 -2.58 6.10
C ILE A 365 4.91 -3.23 6.83
N ALA A 366 5.65 -2.47 7.63
CA ALA A 366 6.79 -3.01 8.38
C ALA A 366 6.35 -4.13 9.33
N LEU A 367 5.27 -3.91 10.09
CA LEU A 367 4.71 -4.91 11.00
C LEU A 367 4.28 -6.19 10.28
N ILE A 368 3.51 -6.08 9.18
CA ILE A 368 3.05 -7.28 8.47
C ILE A 368 4.23 -8.07 7.89
N VAL A 369 5.23 -7.38 7.34
CA VAL A 369 6.38 -8.01 6.70
C VAL A 369 7.21 -8.74 7.75
N ILE A 370 7.43 -8.14 8.93
CA ILE A 370 8.11 -8.81 10.04
C ILE A 370 7.33 -10.06 10.49
N LEU A 371 6.01 -9.94 10.63
CA LEU A 371 5.16 -11.08 11.02
C LEU A 371 5.21 -12.21 9.97
N LEU A 372 5.16 -11.88 8.68
CA LEU A 372 5.22 -12.84 7.59
C LEU A 372 6.59 -13.51 7.48
N ASP A 373 7.68 -12.78 7.70
CA ASP A 373 9.02 -13.35 7.70
C ASP A 373 9.19 -14.35 8.86
N ILE A 374 8.75 -13.97 10.06
CA ILE A 374 8.75 -14.88 11.23
C ILE A 374 7.89 -16.13 10.96
N ALA A 375 6.70 -15.96 10.40
CA ALA A 375 5.83 -17.08 10.05
C ALA A 375 6.47 -17.99 9.00
N SER A 376 7.04 -17.40 7.93
CA SER A 376 7.71 -18.12 6.84
C SER A 376 8.95 -18.86 7.32
N ALA A 377 9.72 -18.29 8.25
CA ALA A 377 10.88 -18.92 8.86
C ALA A 377 10.48 -20.14 9.70
N LYS A 378 9.42 -20.03 10.52
CA LYS A 378 8.89 -21.13 11.34
C LYS A 378 8.37 -22.28 10.48
N ILE A 379 7.57 -21.97 9.45
CA ILE A 379 7.02 -22.98 8.53
C ILE A 379 8.17 -23.72 7.83
N ARG A 380 9.16 -22.99 7.30
CA ARG A 380 10.32 -23.58 6.63
C ARG A 380 11.14 -24.48 7.55
N ALA A 381 11.35 -24.07 8.80
CA ALA A 381 12.06 -24.87 9.80
C ALA A 381 11.31 -26.16 10.16
N GLY A 382 9.97 -26.13 10.14
CA GLY A 382 9.14 -27.32 10.38
C GLY A 382 9.06 -28.27 9.19
N ILE A 383 9.20 -27.77 7.96
CA ILE A 383 9.13 -28.57 6.72
C ILE A 383 10.47 -29.24 6.37
N LEU A 384 11.60 -28.63 6.75
CA LEU A 384 12.95 -29.14 6.45
C LEU A 384 13.51 -30.07 7.55
N ARG A 385 12.81 -30.24 8.66
CA ARG A 385 13.08 -31.27 9.67
C ARG A 385 12.25 -32.51 9.37
#